data_AF-A0A8J2MJV5-F1
#
_entry.id   AF-A0A8J2MJV5-F1
#
_cell.length_a   1.000
_cell.length_b   1.000
_cell.length_c   1.000
_cell.angle_alpha   90.00
_cell.angle_beta   90.00
_cell.angle_gamma   90.00
#
_symmetry.space_group_name_H-M   'P 1'
#
loop_
_entity.id
_entity.type
_entity.pdbx_description
1 polymer ?
#
loop_
_entity_poly.entity_id
_entity_poly.type
_entity_poly.pdbx_seq_one_letter_code
_entity_poly.pdbx_strand_id
1 'polypeptide(L)'
;CSKDFQQIATEFQRKFPPQTARDIREKRLAELIKQRLIDCDHKSKNNHWQNMIELLAKAKISLSEKEGCSNGLVQERIACLNLLSYTCQFIKRDYTFRLVPARVIIQEARIIEDGAAKCAKVTRLINKYNQPK
;
A
#
# COMPACT_ATOMS: atom_id res chain seq x y z
N CYS A 1 -13.05 14.52 1.61
CA CYS A 1 -12.78 13.35 0.76
C CYS A 1 -12.93 12.11 1.63
N SER A 2 -13.34 10.98 1.06
CA SER A 2 -13.55 9.78 1.86
C SER A 2 -12.24 9.29 2.49
N LYS A 3 -12.31 8.82 3.74
CA LYS A 3 -11.23 8.06 4.39
C LYS A 3 -11.29 6.57 4.06
N ASP A 4 -12.30 6.16 3.28
CA ASP A 4 -12.51 4.78 2.85
C ASP A 4 -11.66 4.47 1.62
N PHE A 5 -10.69 3.58 1.79
CA PHE A 5 -9.81 3.11 0.73
C PHE A 5 -10.54 2.46 -0.44
N GLN A 6 -11.60 1.68 -0.19
CA GLN A 6 -12.39 1.01 -1.24
C GLN A 6 -13.13 2.03 -2.10
N GLN A 7 -13.71 3.04 -1.45
CA GLN A 7 -14.37 4.12 -2.15
C GLN A 7 -13.39 4.88 -3.04
N ILE A 8 -12.24 5.28 -2.50
CA ILE A 8 -11.23 6.01 -3.25
C ILE A 8 -10.67 5.18 -4.41
N ALA A 9 -10.44 3.88 -4.21
CA ALA A 9 -9.99 2.97 -5.26
C ALA A 9 -10.99 2.90 -6.43
N THR A 10 -12.28 2.80 -6.10
CA THR A 10 -13.37 2.78 -7.10
C THR A 10 -13.47 4.10 -7.86
N GLU A 11 -13.41 5.23 -7.15
CA GLU A 11 -13.47 6.56 -7.75
C GLU A 11 -12.23 6.86 -8.62
N PHE A 12 -11.05 6.41 -8.20
CA PHE A 12 -9.82 6.51 -8.98
C PHE A 12 -9.91 5.71 -10.27
N GLN A 13 -10.39 4.46 -10.22
CA GLN A 13 -10.56 3.64 -11.43
C GLN A 13 -11.53 4.28 -12.44
N ARG A 14 -12.59 4.94 -11.97
CA ARG A 14 -13.55 5.65 -12.85
C ARG A 14 -12.93 6.79 -13.64
N LYS A 15 -11.80 7.36 -13.20
CA LYS A 15 -11.05 8.38 -13.96
C LYS A 15 -10.32 7.79 -15.17
N PHE A 16 -10.19 6.47 -15.26
CA PHE A 16 -9.59 5.75 -16.39
C PHE A 16 -10.59 4.77 -17.01
N PRO A 17 -11.66 5.25 -17.68
CA PRO A 17 -12.68 4.36 -18.21
C PRO A 17 -12.08 3.38 -19.22
N PRO A 18 -12.42 2.08 -19.16
CA PRO A 18 -11.83 1.05 -20.03
C PRO A 18 -11.99 1.35 -21.53
N GLN A 19 -13.05 2.07 -21.87
CA GLN A 19 -13.49 2.39 -23.22
C GLN A 19 -12.80 3.65 -23.79
N THR A 20 -12.26 4.54 -22.94
CA THR A 20 -11.59 5.79 -23.36
C THR A 20 -10.10 5.84 -23.03
N ALA A 21 -9.61 4.95 -22.15
CA ALA A 21 -8.18 4.81 -21.88
C ALA A 21 -7.47 4.24 -23.12
N ARG A 22 -6.90 5.15 -23.91
CA ARG A 22 -6.17 4.87 -25.17
C ARG A 22 -4.82 4.17 -24.93
N ASP A 23 -4.23 4.29 -23.74
CA ASP A 23 -2.92 3.74 -23.40
C ASP A 23 -3.01 2.58 -22.39
N ILE A 24 -2.40 1.44 -22.74
CA ILE A 24 -2.26 0.25 -21.87
C ILE A 24 -1.58 0.60 -20.55
N ARG A 25 -0.67 1.59 -20.55
CA ARG A 25 0.06 2.06 -19.36
C ARG A 25 -0.85 2.72 -18.33
N GLU A 26 -1.82 3.51 -18.78
CA GLU A 26 -2.79 4.16 -17.89
C GLU A 26 -3.69 3.12 -17.22
N LYS A 27 -4.13 2.10 -17.96
CA LYS A 27 -4.91 0.98 -17.42
C LYS A 27 -4.13 0.20 -16.36
N ARG A 28 -2.86 -0.12 -16.64
CA ARG A 28 -1.98 -0.83 -15.68
C ARG A 28 -1.74 0.00 -14.43
N LEU A 29 -1.53 1.31 -14.58
CA LEU A 29 -1.36 2.21 -13.45
C LEU A 29 -2.63 2.26 -12.59
N ALA A 30 -3.80 2.43 -13.21
CA ALA A 30 -5.07 2.46 -12.49
C ALA A 30 -5.31 1.17 -11.68
N GLU A 31 -5.02 0.02 -12.27
CA GLU A 31 -5.15 -1.26 -11.59
C GLU A 31 -4.12 -1.43 -10.46
N LEU A 32 -2.87 -1.04 -10.67
CA LEU A 32 -1.83 -1.08 -9.64
C LEU A 32 -2.26 -0.26 -8.41
N ILE A 33 -2.69 0.99 -8.62
CA ILE A 33 -3.11 1.88 -7.52
C ILE A 33 -4.33 1.33 -6.80
N LYS A 34 -5.31 0.80 -7.55
CA LYS A 34 -6.49 0.16 -6.96
C LYS A 34 -6.10 -1.01 -6.07
N GLN A 35 -5.27 -1.94 -6.55
CA GLN A 35 -4.83 -3.10 -5.77
C GLN A 35 -4.11 -2.65 -4.49
N ARG A 36 -3.23 -1.66 -4.59
CA ARG A 36 -2.52 -1.12 -3.41
C ARG A 36 -3.47 -0.48 -2.39
N LEU A 37 -4.46 0.28 -2.82
CA LEU A 37 -5.47 0.84 -1.92
C LEU A 37 -6.29 -0.26 -1.22
N ILE A 38 -6.67 -1.32 -1.94
CA ILE A 38 -7.38 -2.48 -1.36
C ILE A 38 -6.50 -3.20 -0.33
N ASP A 39 -5.24 -3.45 -0.65
CA ASP A 39 -4.29 -4.07 0.28
C ASP A 39 -4.10 -3.24 1.54
N CYS A 40 -3.95 -1.91 1.40
CA CYS A 40 -3.85 -0.98 2.51
C CYS A 40 -5.11 -0.98 3.39
N ASP A 41 -6.31 -1.06 2.78
CA ASP A 41 -7.59 -1.18 3.50
C ASP A 41 -7.62 -2.44 4.36
N HIS A 42 -7.32 -3.59 3.76
CA HIS A 42 -7.27 -4.86 4.46
C HIS A 42 -6.26 -4.84 5.61
N LYS A 43 -5.06 -4.29 5.38
CA LYS A 43 -4.03 -4.16 6.43
C LYS A 43 -4.48 -3.23 7.55
N SER A 44 -5.13 -2.11 7.22
CA SER A 44 -5.64 -1.15 8.19
C SER A 44 -6.75 -1.76 9.06
N LYS A 45 -7.75 -2.40 8.45
CA LYS A 45 -8.88 -3.02 9.16
C LYS A 45 -8.45 -4.15 10.09
N ASN A 46 -7.42 -4.90 9.70
CA ASN A 46 -6.89 -6.01 10.50
C ASN A 46 -5.80 -5.57 11.49
N ASN A 47 -5.55 -4.26 11.66
CA ASN A 47 -4.48 -3.72 12.50
C ASN A 47 -3.09 -4.36 12.21
N HIS A 48 -2.84 -4.69 10.94
CA HIS A 48 -1.74 -5.56 10.51
C HIS A 48 -0.37 -5.06 10.98
N TRP A 49 -0.08 -3.77 10.78
CA TRP A 49 1.23 -3.22 11.13
C TRP A 49 1.53 -3.29 12.64
N GLN A 50 0.53 -3.03 13.48
CA GLN A 50 0.68 -3.11 14.93
C GLN A 50 0.89 -4.57 15.37
N ASN A 51 0.07 -5.49 14.87
CA ASN A 51 0.19 -6.92 15.16
C ASN A 51 1.58 -7.45 14.74
N MET A 52 2.09 -7.02 13.59
CA MET A 52 3.42 -7.40 13.13
C MET A 52 4.54 -6.83 14.00
N ILE A 53 4.42 -5.59 14.50
CA ILE A 53 5.38 -5.01 15.46
C ILE A 53 5.42 -5.84 16.75
N GLU A 54 4.26 -6.25 17.27
CA GLU A 54 4.17 -7.08 18.47
C GLU A 54 4.76 -8.48 18.27
N LEU A 55 4.54 -9.08 17.10
CA LEU A 55 5.16 -10.35 16.74
C LEU A 55 6.68 -10.21 16.57
N LEU A 56 7.14 -9.13 15.93
CA LEU A 56 8.57 -8.83 15.81
C LEU A 56 9.24 -8.66 17.17
N ALA A 57 8.54 -8.08 18.14
CA ALA A 57 9.07 -7.88 19.49
C ALA A 57 9.44 -9.21 20.17
N LYS A 58 8.66 -10.27 19.89
CA LYS A 58 8.80 -11.61 20.48
C LYS A 58 9.64 -12.57 19.63
N ALA A 59 9.91 -12.24 18.37
CA ALA A 59 10.62 -13.10 17.44
C ALA A 59 12.12 -13.23 17.80
N LYS A 60 12.64 -14.46 17.76
CA LYS A 60 14.08 -14.75 17.93
C LYS A 60 14.82 -14.58 16.59
N ILE A 61 14.97 -13.33 16.14
CA ILE A 61 15.68 -12.95 14.91
C ILE A 61 16.81 -11.97 15.23
N SER A 62 17.69 -11.72 14.27
CA SER A 62 18.77 -10.74 14.45
C SER A 62 18.24 -9.32 14.62
N LEU A 63 18.98 -8.47 15.34
CA LEU A 63 18.62 -7.06 15.54
C LEU A 63 18.46 -6.32 14.19
N SER A 64 19.37 -6.56 13.25
CA SER A 64 19.33 -5.99 11.91
C SER A 64 18.05 -6.37 11.13
N GLU A 65 17.63 -7.65 11.18
CA GLU A 65 16.39 -8.09 10.54
C GLU A 65 15.16 -7.47 11.21
N LYS A 66 15.18 -7.34 12.54
CA LYS A 66 14.11 -6.73 13.32
C LYS A 66 13.95 -5.25 12.98
N GLU A 67 15.04 -4.49 12.96
CA GLU A 67 15.04 -3.07 12.60
C GLU A 67 14.64 -2.87 11.14
N GLY A 68 15.19 -3.66 10.23
CA GLY A 68 14.87 -3.59 8.80
C GLY A 68 13.37 -3.80 8.53
N CYS A 69 12.77 -4.81 9.18
CA CYS A 69 11.34 -5.05 9.06
C CYS A 69 10.51 -3.99 9.81
N SER A 70 10.88 -3.60 11.03
CA SER A 70 10.17 -2.52 11.76
C SER A 70 10.09 -1.23 10.93
N ASN A 71 11.21 -0.82 10.33
CA ASN A 71 11.27 0.33 9.43
C ASN A 71 10.39 0.12 8.18
N GLY A 72 10.39 -1.09 7.61
CA GLY A 72 9.51 -1.46 6.50
C GLY A 72 8.02 -1.32 6.83
N LEU A 73 7.58 -1.79 8.00
CA LEU A 73 6.18 -1.68 8.45
C LEU A 73 5.75 -0.22 8.61
N VAL A 74 6.61 0.60 9.22
CA VAL A 74 6.34 2.03 9.40
C VAL A 74 6.26 2.74 8.05
N GLN A 75 7.23 2.49 7.15
CA GLN A 75 7.25 3.06 5.81
C GLN A 75 6.01 2.66 5.01
N GLU A 76 5.65 1.37 5.02
CA GLU A 76 4.45 0.89 4.34
C GLU A 76 3.20 1.57 4.86
N ARG A 77 3.03 1.66 6.19
CA ARG A 77 1.85 2.30 6.80
C ARG A 77 1.73 3.76 6.39
N ILE A 78 2.84 4.51 6.44
CA ILE A 78 2.87 5.92 6.02
C ILE A 78 2.50 6.03 4.54
N ALA A 79 3.12 5.22 3.69
CA ALA A 79 2.87 5.25 2.25
C ALA A 79 1.43 4.86 1.89
N CYS A 80 0.80 3.94 2.62
CA CYS A 80 -0.63 3.63 2.48
C CYS A 80 -1.52 4.85 2.77
N LEU A 81 -1.23 5.60 3.84
CA LEU A 81 -1.97 6.82 4.19
C LEU A 81 -1.75 7.94 3.16
N ASN A 82 -0.52 8.09 2.67
CA ASN A 82 -0.18 9.03 1.60
C ASN A 82 -0.88 8.67 0.30
N LEU A 83 -0.86 7.39 -0.08
CA LEU A 83 -1.51 6.91 -1.29
C LEU A 83 -3.00 7.23 -1.26
N LEU A 84 -3.68 6.99 -0.13
CA LEU A 84 -5.07 7.39 0.08
C LEU A 84 -5.27 8.90 -0.10
N SER A 85 -4.43 9.71 0.56
CA SER A 85 -4.51 11.17 0.52
C SER A 85 -4.29 11.74 -0.88
N TYR A 86 -3.29 11.25 -1.61
CA TYR A 86 -2.94 11.76 -2.94
C TYR A 86 -3.89 11.29 -4.02
N THR A 87 -4.33 10.03 -3.98
CA THR A 87 -5.37 9.53 -4.90
C THR A 87 -6.70 10.24 -4.68
N CYS A 88 -7.03 10.56 -3.43
CA CYS A 88 -8.16 11.40 -3.07
C CYS A 88 -8.12 12.81 -3.71
N GLN A 89 -6.95 13.46 -3.77
CA GLN A 89 -6.84 14.76 -4.43
C GLN A 89 -7.12 14.65 -5.94
N PHE A 90 -6.85 13.49 -6.53
CA PHE A 90 -6.99 13.24 -7.95
C PHE A 90 -8.43 12.94 -8.42
N ILE A 91 -9.24 12.30 -7.58
CA ILE A 91 -10.62 11.94 -7.93
C ILE A 91 -11.57 13.14 -8.07
N LYS A 92 -11.18 14.33 -7.60
CA LYS A 92 -11.95 15.58 -7.77
C LYS A 92 -12.21 15.86 -9.26
N ARG A 93 -13.45 16.17 -9.63
CA ARG A 93 -13.92 16.22 -11.03
C ARG A 93 -13.18 17.25 -11.89
N ASP A 94 -12.82 18.37 -11.29
CA ASP A 94 -12.09 19.51 -11.84
C ASP A 94 -10.57 19.26 -12.01
N TYR A 95 -10.04 18.19 -11.42
CA TYR A 95 -8.62 17.89 -11.49
C TYR A 95 -8.26 17.08 -12.74
N THR A 96 -7.40 17.66 -13.59
CA THR A 96 -6.77 16.98 -14.73
C THR A 96 -5.51 16.24 -14.25
N PHE A 97 -5.32 14.98 -14.66
CA PHE A 97 -4.10 14.24 -14.28
C PHE A 97 -2.88 14.91 -14.90
N ARG A 98 -1.96 15.37 -14.06
CA ARG A 98 -0.68 15.94 -14.49
C ARG A 98 0.45 14.98 -14.11
N LEU A 99 1.54 15.03 -14.87
CA LEU A 99 2.73 14.17 -14.72
C LEU A 99 3.30 14.16 -13.29
N VAL A 100 3.28 15.30 -12.59
CA VAL A 100 3.85 15.42 -11.23
C VAL A 100 3.02 14.66 -10.18
N PRO A 101 1.71 14.92 -10.02
CA PRO A 101 0.84 14.11 -9.15
C PRO A 101 0.89 12.62 -9.45
N ALA A 102 0.92 12.25 -10.74
CA ALA A 102 1.04 10.86 -11.17
C ALA A 102 2.32 10.21 -10.64
N ARG A 103 3.46 10.92 -10.74
CA ARG A 103 4.76 10.44 -10.24
C ARG A 103 4.76 10.25 -8.73
N VAL A 104 4.12 11.15 -7.98
CA VAL A 104 4.01 11.04 -6.52
C VAL A 104 3.18 9.81 -6.14
N ILE A 105 2.00 9.61 -6.74
CA ILE A 105 1.15 8.44 -6.48
C ILE A 105 1.88 7.13 -6.81
N ILE A 106 2.62 7.08 -7.93
CA ILE A 106 3.44 5.92 -8.31
C ILE A 106 4.55 5.67 -7.28
N GLN A 107 5.19 6.74 -6.80
CA GLN A 107 6.26 6.62 -5.83
C GLN A 107 5.76 6.04 -4.51
N GLU A 108 4.59 6.49 -4.01
CA GLU A 108 3.99 5.89 -2.81
C GLU A 108 3.65 4.42 -3.02
N ALA A 109 3.10 4.05 -4.18
CA ALA A 109 2.82 2.65 -4.51
C ALA A 109 4.08 1.76 -4.48
N ARG A 110 5.23 2.29 -4.93
CA ARG A 110 6.53 1.59 -4.84
C ARG A 110 7.04 1.49 -3.40
N ILE A 111 6.90 2.55 -2.61
CA ILE A 111 7.31 2.53 -1.20
C ILE A 111 6.50 1.50 -0.41
N ILE A 112 5.21 1.32 -0.73
CA ILE A 112 4.38 0.25 -0.15
C ILE A 112 4.99 -1.13 -0.46
N GLU A 113 5.36 -1.39 -1.72
CA GLU A 113 5.98 -2.64 -2.14
C GLU A 113 7.33 -2.89 -1.45
N ASP A 114 8.19 -1.88 -1.44
CA ASP A 114 9.51 -1.95 -0.81
C ASP A 114 9.40 -2.17 0.70
N GLY A 115 8.46 -1.49 1.36
CA GLY A 115 8.17 -1.64 2.78
C GLY A 115 7.70 -3.06 3.12
N ALA A 116 6.77 -3.60 2.32
CA ALA A 116 6.29 -4.97 2.47
C ALA A 116 7.43 -6.00 2.24
N ALA A 117 8.28 -5.78 1.25
CA ALA A 117 9.39 -6.67 0.91
C ALA A 117 10.42 -6.77 2.05
N LYS A 118 10.70 -5.67 2.75
CA LYS A 118 11.62 -5.65 3.91
C LYS A 118 11.18 -6.60 5.04
N CYS A 119 9.88 -6.82 5.19
CA CYS A 119 9.34 -7.76 6.17
C CYS A 119 9.07 -9.16 5.65
N ALA A 120 9.02 -9.38 4.34
CA ALA A 120 8.55 -10.64 3.75
C ALA A 120 9.28 -11.88 4.30
N LYS A 121 10.61 -11.81 4.48
CA LYS A 121 11.40 -12.90 5.06
C LYS A 121 11.02 -13.16 6.53
N VAL A 122 10.93 -12.09 7.32
CA VAL A 122 10.62 -12.17 8.76
C VAL A 122 9.19 -12.68 8.98
N THR A 123 8.21 -12.20 8.23
CA THR A 123 6.83 -12.67 8.30
C THR A 123 6.72 -14.16 7.97
N ARG A 124 7.45 -14.65 6.96
CA ARG A 124 7.50 -16.09 6.65
C ARG A 124 8.08 -16.92 7.79
N LEU A 125 9.11 -16.43 8.47
CA LEU A 125 9.69 -17.11 9.63
C LEU A 125 8.70 -17.15 10.79
N ILE A 126 8.12 -16.01 11.16
CA ILE A 126 7.14 -15.90 12.24
C ILE A 126 5.94 -16.83 11.99
N ASN A 127 5.41 -16.86 10.76
CA ASN A 127 4.29 -17.73 10.40
C ASN A 127 4.64 -19.22 10.53
N LYS A 128 5.89 -19.63 10.19
CA LYS A 128 6.34 -21.01 10.40
C LYS A 128 6.44 -21.38 11.86
N TYR A 129 6.91 -20.47 12.72
CA TYR A 129 7.03 -20.73 14.16
C TYR A 129 5.68 -20.75 14.89
N ASN A 130 4.68 -20.03 14.39
CA ASN A 130 3.35 -19.92 14.99
C ASN A 130 2.32 -20.92 14.44
N GLN A 131 2.69 -21.79 13.50
CA GLN A 131 1.81 -22.90 13.11
C GLN A 131 1.78 -23.95 14.22
N PRO A 132 0.58 -24.30 14.77
CA PRO A 132 0.48 -25.40 15.71
C PRO A 132 0.91 -26.70 15.02
N LYS A 133 1.71 -27.51 15.73
CA LYS A 133 2.05 -28.88 15.30
C LYS A 133 0.81 -29.76 15.25
#